data_AF-A0A9P1GVX5-F1
#
_entry.id   AF-A0A9P1GVX5-F1
#
_cell.length_a   1.000
_cell.length_b   1.000
_cell.length_c   1.000
_cell.angle_alpha   90.00
_cell.angle_beta   90.00
_cell.angle_gamma   90.00
#
_symmetry.space_group_name_H-M   'P 1'
#
loop_
_entity.id
_entity.type
_entity.pdbx_description
1 polymer ?
#
loop_
_entity_poly.entity_id
_entity_poly.type
_entity_poly.pdbx_seq_one_letter_code
_entity_poly.pdbx_strand_id
1 'polypeptide(L)'
;MPEFWDPARCNWTIDNRDSGEARALLGAMAQMAPSAVSPNELRRLAGLCLCSFYHQNQREDVVARWLDVVKRAGGHYSNAAAQATEERDAVVVKKSAYLDQLELALIESNAEFQDVQGRLVEAADKNAKIRAENLGLVHEREGLRDALEAAEKNGGDLRGELETAQGDLTRLSQENAVCRGEIAVLQGKLGEVQAGLETAERDGARLRTELASSNETNLDQKAENDRLRQEVSSLLEQLDSLQGALDAASDNSNKLQRELGSALENLQQSSSAHDRARHSNASLEEQLRKLQGLLGTAEKRGDALQSQLKTAQDELAVADRQHGKVSRDNSDLVRRMRELEAIVQSAEEEGEEVKRELSDVSGLLANTQADRDRLEAHNRGLQERVVALERRLDQADENCKNLDTELQTARAYEELAAQVPSLLDQIRELQGEIAATWLNRLLELVRRAKLKIRSIVKGGRKRLLRDGKKGAPDEETRQGSRAGSVRNE
;
A
#
# COMPACT_ATOMS: atom_id res chain seq x y z
N MET A 1 21.29 265.69 -123.61
CA MET A 1 22.77 265.84 -123.59
C MET A 1 23.40 264.46 -123.41
N PRO A 2 24.68 264.26 -123.77
CA PRO A 2 25.14 263.00 -124.36
C PRO A 2 25.98 262.08 -123.45
N GLU A 3 26.27 260.88 -123.97
CA GLU A 3 27.53 260.09 -123.89
C GLU A 3 28.30 260.05 -122.55
N PHE A 4 28.54 258.88 -121.94
CA PHE A 4 29.59 257.92 -122.37
C PHE A 4 29.28 256.48 -121.87
N TRP A 5 29.90 255.44 -122.46
CA TRP A 5 29.76 254.02 -122.04
C TRP A 5 31.09 253.45 -121.50
N ASP A 6 31.01 252.55 -120.51
CA ASP A 6 32.14 251.92 -119.81
C ASP A 6 32.48 250.51 -120.39
N PRO A 7 33.73 250.20 -120.78
CA PRO A 7 34.11 248.91 -121.37
C PRO A 7 34.23 247.72 -120.40
N ALA A 8 34.14 247.91 -119.08
CA ALA A 8 34.66 246.95 -118.09
C ALA A 8 33.88 245.64 -117.89
N ARG A 9 32.70 245.44 -118.50
CA ARG A 9 31.88 244.22 -118.33
C ARG A 9 31.28 243.73 -119.64
N CYS A 10 31.84 242.64 -120.19
CA CYS A 10 31.20 241.93 -121.30
C CYS A 10 29.94 241.22 -120.80
N ASN A 11 28.76 241.84 -120.99
CA ASN A 11 27.46 241.31 -120.59
C ASN A 11 26.96 240.20 -121.55
N TRP A 12 27.85 239.31 -121.96
CA TRP A 12 27.59 238.27 -122.94
C TRP A 12 27.05 237.01 -122.26
N THR A 13 25.74 236.83 -122.36
CA THR A 13 25.10 235.53 -122.15
C THR A 13 25.26 234.68 -123.41
N ILE A 14 25.73 233.44 -123.24
CA ILE A 14 25.73 232.41 -124.28
C ILE A 14 24.29 232.26 -124.81
N ASP A 15 24.09 232.23 -126.14
CA ASP A 15 22.78 231.99 -126.74
C ASP A 15 22.24 230.62 -126.28
N ASN A 16 20.92 230.48 -126.08
CA ASN A 16 20.32 229.18 -125.78
C ASN A 16 20.67 228.10 -126.82
N ARG A 17 20.86 228.49 -128.09
CA ARG A 17 21.35 227.61 -129.16
C ARG A 17 22.77 227.12 -128.86
N ASP A 18 23.69 228.04 -128.60
CA ASP A 18 25.10 227.73 -128.39
C ASP A 18 25.32 226.97 -127.08
N SER A 19 24.51 227.25 -126.04
CA SER A 19 24.47 226.49 -124.79
C SER A 19 23.99 225.05 -124.99
N GLY A 20 23.06 224.84 -125.92
CA GLY A 20 22.62 223.50 -126.34
C GLY A 20 23.73 222.73 -127.05
N GLU A 21 24.40 223.36 -128.02
CA GLU A 21 25.52 222.73 -128.74
C GLU A 21 26.72 222.46 -127.82
N ALA A 22 27.04 223.37 -126.90
CA ALA A 22 28.11 223.20 -125.91
C ALA A 22 27.84 222.00 -124.98
N ARG A 23 26.60 221.81 -124.52
CA ARG A 23 26.20 220.64 -123.73
C ARG A 23 26.26 219.35 -124.53
N ALA A 24 25.85 219.37 -125.80
CA ALA A 24 25.96 218.21 -126.68
C ALA A 24 27.43 217.81 -126.90
N LEU A 25 28.33 218.78 -127.09
CA LEU A 25 29.76 218.52 -127.26
C LEU A 25 30.39 217.96 -125.97
N LEU A 26 30.08 218.54 -124.81
CA LEU A 26 30.53 218.03 -123.51
C LEU A 26 29.98 216.62 -123.22
N GLY A 27 28.73 216.34 -123.60
CA GLY A 27 28.13 215.01 -123.48
C GLY A 27 28.82 213.96 -124.34
N ALA A 28 29.23 214.31 -125.57
CA ALA A 28 30.03 213.46 -126.43
C ALA A 28 31.43 213.21 -125.83
N MET A 29 32.13 214.27 -125.41
CA MET A 29 33.43 214.16 -124.75
C MET A 29 33.41 213.26 -123.52
N ALA A 30 32.33 213.31 -122.73
CA ALA A 30 32.17 212.50 -121.51
C ALA A 30 31.95 211.00 -121.76
N GLN A 31 31.60 210.59 -122.99
CA GLN A 31 31.50 209.17 -123.39
C GLN A 31 32.79 208.64 -124.03
N MET A 32 33.77 209.52 -124.28
CA MET A 32 35.05 209.17 -124.87
C MET A 32 36.12 209.00 -123.78
N ALA A 33 37.13 208.16 -124.03
CA ALA A 33 38.34 208.19 -123.22
C ALA A 33 38.94 209.62 -123.30
N PRO A 34 39.41 210.24 -122.21
CA PRO A 34 39.85 211.63 -122.26
C PRO A 34 40.97 211.88 -123.28
N SER A 35 41.87 210.92 -123.47
CA SER A 35 42.93 210.95 -124.49
C SER A 35 42.43 211.04 -125.94
N ALA A 36 41.14 210.76 -126.21
CA ALA A 36 40.53 210.87 -127.53
C ALA A 36 39.82 212.22 -127.78
N VAL A 37 39.63 213.07 -126.77
CA VAL A 37 39.02 214.40 -126.93
C VAL A 37 39.99 215.33 -127.67
N SER A 38 39.62 215.77 -128.87
CA SER A 38 40.54 216.48 -129.76
C SER A 38 40.69 217.98 -129.43
N PRO A 39 41.82 218.61 -129.83
CA PRO A 39 41.97 220.06 -129.71
C PRO A 39 40.88 220.85 -130.45
N ASN A 40 40.34 220.29 -131.53
CA ASN A 40 39.34 220.96 -132.36
C ASN A 40 37.96 220.97 -131.72
N GLU A 41 37.60 219.92 -130.98
CA GLU A 41 36.36 219.89 -130.20
C GLU A 41 36.45 220.84 -129.00
N LEU A 42 37.60 220.90 -128.32
CA LEU A 42 37.86 221.91 -127.29
C LEU A 42 37.78 223.34 -127.87
N ARG A 43 38.33 223.59 -129.07
CA ARG A 43 38.17 224.88 -129.77
C ARG A 43 36.72 225.20 -130.10
N ARG A 44 35.93 224.21 -130.54
CA ARG A 44 34.51 224.37 -130.84
C ARG A 44 33.74 224.74 -129.57
N LEU A 45 33.94 224.00 -128.48
CA LEU A 45 33.39 224.31 -127.16
C LEU A 45 33.79 225.72 -126.70
N ALA A 46 35.05 226.10 -126.82
CA ALA A 46 35.53 227.43 -126.44
C ALA A 46 34.99 228.56 -127.35
N GLY A 47 34.49 228.23 -128.55
CA GLY A 47 33.79 229.19 -129.41
C GLY A 47 32.32 229.38 -129.05
N LEU A 48 31.68 228.32 -128.53
CA LEU A 48 30.30 228.35 -128.03
C LEU A 48 30.24 228.95 -126.61
N CYS A 49 31.36 228.93 -125.87
CA CYS A 49 31.43 229.34 -124.46
C CYS A 49 32.24 230.63 -124.21
N LEU A 50 32.71 231.36 -125.23
CA LEU A 50 33.39 232.66 -125.08
C LEU A 50 32.90 233.69 -126.10
N CYS A 51 32.71 234.95 -125.67
CA CYS A 51 32.25 236.04 -126.54
C CYS A 51 33.23 236.28 -127.71
N SER A 52 32.73 236.14 -128.94
CA SER A 52 33.51 236.30 -130.17
C SER A 52 34.12 237.69 -130.34
N PHE A 53 33.48 238.76 -129.83
CA PHE A 53 33.96 240.14 -129.97
C PHE A 53 34.95 240.58 -128.88
N TYR A 54 34.91 239.99 -127.68
CA TYR A 54 35.68 240.46 -126.51
C TYR A 54 36.73 239.46 -126.01
N HIS A 55 36.53 238.16 -126.25
CA HIS A 55 37.35 237.08 -125.68
C HIS A 55 38.05 236.23 -126.76
N GLN A 56 38.10 236.69 -128.02
CA GLN A 56 38.76 235.98 -129.13
C GLN A 56 40.21 235.59 -128.81
N ASN A 57 40.98 236.50 -128.20
CA ASN A 57 42.37 236.27 -127.82
C ASN A 57 42.54 235.29 -126.64
N GLN A 58 41.49 235.03 -125.85
CA GLN A 58 41.52 234.12 -124.70
C GLN A 58 41.07 232.69 -125.06
N ARG A 59 40.57 232.48 -126.29
CA ARG A 59 40.02 231.19 -126.73
C ARG A 59 41.07 230.08 -126.76
N GLU A 60 42.24 230.32 -127.36
CA GLU A 60 43.31 229.31 -127.40
C GLU A 60 43.94 229.07 -126.01
N ASP A 61 44.01 230.07 -125.13
CA ASP A 61 44.44 229.91 -123.73
C ASP A 61 43.52 228.97 -122.94
N VAL A 62 42.20 229.15 -123.09
CA VAL A 62 41.20 228.29 -122.47
C VAL A 62 41.27 226.87 -123.04
N VAL A 63 41.43 226.73 -124.35
CA VAL A 63 41.64 225.44 -125.03
C VAL A 63 42.89 224.74 -124.52
N ALA A 64 44.02 225.43 -124.41
CA ALA A 64 45.27 224.86 -123.91
C ALA A 64 45.12 224.35 -122.46
N ARG A 65 44.49 225.15 -121.58
CA ARG A 65 44.20 224.75 -120.20
C ARG A 65 43.28 223.52 -120.12
N TRP A 66 42.22 223.49 -120.93
CA TRP A 66 41.34 222.33 -121.02
C TRP A 66 42.07 221.10 -121.56
N LEU A 67 42.94 221.27 -122.56
CA LEU A 67 43.70 220.17 -123.16
C LEU A 67 44.69 219.54 -122.15
N ASP A 68 45.28 220.33 -121.26
CA ASP A 68 46.10 219.81 -120.15
C ASP A 68 45.27 219.21 -119.00
N VAL A 69 44.00 219.60 -118.80
CA VAL A 69 43.07 218.87 -117.92
C VAL A 69 42.73 217.51 -118.54
N VAL A 70 42.39 217.50 -119.84
CA VAL A 70 42.06 216.31 -120.63
C VAL A 70 43.24 215.31 -120.69
N LYS A 71 44.47 215.76 -120.92
CA LYS A 71 45.68 214.91 -120.83
C LYS A 71 45.85 214.28 -119.45
N ARG A 72 45.68 215.05 -118.37
CA ARG A 72 45.80 214.54 -116.99
C ARG A 72 44.70 213.50 -116.70
N ALA A 73 43.46 213.79 -117.09
CA ALA A 73 42.36 212.82 -117.03
C ALA A 73 42.67 211.55 -117.84
N GLY A 74 43.31 211.67 -119.01
CA GLY A 74 43.77 210.52 -119.81
C GLY A 74 44.83 209.68 -119.10
N GLY A 75 45.80 210.31 -118.44
CA GLY A 75 46.80 209.62 -117.61
C GLY A 75 46.16 208.89 -116.42
N HIS A 76 45.23 209.54 -115.71
CA HIS A 76 44.47 208.90 -114.63
C HIS A 76 43.61 207.73 -115.14
N TYR A 77 42.97 207.87 -116.30
CA TYR A 77 42.15 206.82 -116.92
C TYR A 77 42.98 205.60 -117.31
N SER A 78 44.14 205.79 -117.97
CA SER A 78 45.04 204.69 -118.34
C SER A 78 45.60 203.97 -117.11
N ASN A 79 45.96 204.69 -116.06
CA ASN A 79 46.45 204.07 -114.81
C ASN A 79 45.33 203.27 -114.12
N ALA A 80 44.12 203.80 -114.04
CA ALA A 80 42.97 203.10 -113.47
C ALA A 80 42.60 201.84 -114.28
N ALA A 81 42.69 201.90 -115.61
CA ALA A 81 42.47 200.75 -116.49
C ALA A 81 43.53 199.65 -116.27
N ALA A 82 44.82 200.03 -116.13
CA ALA A 82 45.90 199.09 -115.84
C ALA A 82 45.74 198.42 -114.47
N GLN A 83 45.41 199.19 -113.42
CA GLN A 83 45.12 198.65 -112.09
C GLN A 83 43.91 197.70 -112.12
N ALA A 84 42.84 198.04 -112.83
CA ALA A 84 41.68 197.17 -112.99
C ALA A 84 42.00 195.83 -113.69
N THR A 85 42.96 195.80 -114.63
CA THR A 85 43.45 194.54 -115.20
C THR A 85 44.31 193.74 -114.23
N GLU A 86 45.22 194.40 -113.50
CA GLU A 86 46.08 193.75 -112.50
C GLU A 86 45.28 193.14 -111.35
N GLU A 87 44.30 193.88 -110.82
CA GLU A 87 43.36 193.39 -109.80
C GLU A 87 42.54 192.20 -110.30
N ARG A 88 42.03 192.25 -111.54
CA ARG A 88 41.24 191.16 -112.11
C ARG A 88 42.06 189.88 -112.26
N ASP A 89 43.27 189.98 -112.79
CA ASP A 89 44.10 188.80 -113.03
C ASP A 89 44.68 188.27 -111.69
N ALA A 90 44.95 189.13 -110.71
CA ALA A 90 45.24 188.71 -109.33
C ALA A 90 44.06 187.99 -108.64
N VAL A 91 42.81 188.39 -108.94
CA VAL A 91 41.60 187.66 -108.49
C VAL A 91 41.47 186.31 -109.19
N VAL A 92 41.80 186.22 -110.49
CA VAL A 92 41.82 184.93 -111.22
C VAL A 92 42.85 183.97 -110.63
N VAL A 93 44.09 184.42 -110.36
CA VAL A 93 45.13 183.59 -109.73
C VAL A 93 44.72 183.13 -108.34
N LYS A 94 44.18 184.02 -107.49
CA LYS A 94 43.65 183.66 -106.17
C LYS A 94 42.51 182.66 -106.26
N LYS A 95 41.62 182.79 -107.25
CA LYS A 95 40.52 181.85 -107.48
C LYS A 95 41.01 180.48 -107.95
N SER A 96 42.03 180.42 -108.81
CA SER A 96 42.66 179.15 -109.20
C SER A 96 43.24 178.45 -107.97
N ALA A 97 44.13 179.11 -107.23
CA ALA A 97 44.77 178.53 -106.05
C ALA A 97 43.76 178.06 -104.98
N TYR A 98 42.61 178.73 -104.85
CA TYR A 98 41.52 178.30 -103.96
C TYR A 98 40.73 177.10 -104.50
N LEU A 99 40.55 176.99 -105.82
CA LEU A 99 39.98 175.80 -106.45
C LEU A 99 40.94 174.60 -106.33
N ASP A 100 42.22 174.80 -106.56
CA ASP A 100 43.27 173.78 -106.42
C ASP A 100 43.32 173.24 -104.97
N GLN A 101 43.17 174.13 -103.97
CA GLN A 101 43.04 173.75 -102.56
C GLN A 101 41.74 172.99 -102.25
N LEU A 102 40.61 173.37 -102.86
CA LEU A 102 39.33 172.67 -102.69
C LEU A 102 39.34 171.29 -103.35
N GLU A 103 39.99 171.14 -104.52
CA GLU A 103 40.14 169.84 -105.19
C GLU A 103 41.04 168.90 -104.38
N LEU A 104 42.17 169.40 -103.86
CA LEU A 104 43.03 168.62 -102.96
C LEU A 104 42.27 168.17 -101.70
N ALA A 105 41.57 169.09 -101.02
CA ALA A 105 40.79 168.77 -99.82
C ALA A 105 39.63 167.79 -100.10
N LEU A 106 39.04 167.84 -101.30
CA LEU A 106 38.02 166.88 -101.74
C LEU A 106 38.62 165.49 -102.00
N ILE A 107 39.82 165.42 -102.59
CA ILE A 107 40.56 164.16 -102.79
C ILE A 107 40.94 163.55 -101.43
N GLU A 108 41.48 164.35 -100.51
CA GLU A 108 41.83 163.92 -99.15
C GLU A 108 40.59 163.42 -98.40
N SER A 109 39.50 164.19 -98.36
CA SER A 109 38.26 163.80 -97.70
C SER A 109 37.60 162.57 -98.33
N ASN A 110 37.68 162.40 -99.65
CA ASN A 110 37.20 161.19 -100.32
C ASN A 110 38.09 159.96 -100.02
N ALA A 111 39.41 160.13 -99.88
CA ALA A 111 40.31 159.06 -99.45
C ALA A 111 40.05 158.64 -98.00
N GLU A 112 39.85 159.61 -97.08
CA GLU A 112 39.42 159.34 -95.71
C GLU A 112 38.06 158.63 -95.67
N PHE A 113 37.09 159.04 -96.50
CA PHE A 113 35.79 158.38 -96.60
C PHE A 113 35.92 156.93 -97.09
N GLN A 114 36.77 156.66 -98.07
CA GLN A 114 37.01 155.30 -98.57
C GLN A 114 37.71 154.41 -97.53
N ASP A 115 38.66 154.94 -96.76
CA ASP A 115 39.28 154.23 -95.64
C ASP A 115 38.27 153.95 -94.50
N VAL A 116 37.44 154.94 -94.13
CA VAL A 116 36.34 154.74 -93.16
C VAL A 116 35.34 153.70 -93.66
N GLN A 117 35.01 153.70 -94.95
CA GLN A 117 34.13 152.70 -95.56
C GLN A 117 34.76 151.30 -95.54
N GLY A 118 36.07 151.18 -95.82
CA GLY A 118 36.82 149.93 -95.70
C GLY A 118 36.84 149.40 -94.26
N ARG A 119 37.15 150.27 -93.29
CA ARG A 119 37.12 149.94 -91.85
C ARG A 119 35.71 149.55 -91.38
N LEU A 120 34.65 150.14 -91.93
CA LEU A 120 33.26 149.78 -91.63
C LEU A 120 32.89 148.38 -92.15
N VAL A 121 33.32 148.01 -93.36
CA VAL A 121 33.14 146.66 -93.91
C VAL A 121 33.91 145.63 -93.08
N GLU A 122 35.19 145.89 -92.78
CA GLU A 122 36.01 144.99 -91.96
C GLU A 122 35.42 144.82 -90.54
N ALA A 123 34.87 145.88 -89.96
CA ALA A 123 34.15 145.82 -88.69
C ALA A 123 32.81 145.05 -88.80
N ALA A 124 32.11 145.12 -89.93
CA ALA A 124 30.90 144.34 -90.17
C ALA A 124 31.20 142.83 -90.27
N ASP A 125 32.24 142.45 -91.01
CA ASP A 125 32.69 141.05 -91.14
C ASP A 125 33.18 140.49 -89.80
N LYS A 126 33.96 141.26 -89.04
CA LYS A 126 34.36 140.90 -87.67
C LYS A 126 33.14 140.71 -86.76
N ASN A 127 32.13 141.58 -86.83
CA ASN A 127 30.89 141.42 -86.08
C ASN A 127 30.08 140.18 -86.54
N ALA A 128 30.05 139.86 -87.83
CA ALA A 128 29.39 138.67 -88.34
C ALA A 128 30.07 137.39 -87.83
N LYS A 129 31.41 137.33 -87.86
CA LYS A 129 32.20 136.23 -87.32
C LYS A 129 31.99 136.05 -85.82
N ILE A 130 32.06 137.13 -85.05
CA ILE A 130 31.81 137.13 -83.60
C ILE A 130 30.37 136.68 -83.28
N ARG A 131 29.37 137.03 -84.10
CA ARG A 131 27.99 136.53 -83.92
C ARG A 131 27.86 135.03 -84.18
N ALA A 132 28.53 134.50 -85.22
CA ALA A 132 28.55 133.08 -85.49
C ALA A 132 29.27 132.28 -84.39
N GLU A 133 30.40 132.78 -83.89
CA GLU A 133 31.15 132.20 -82.78
C GLU A 133 30.34 132.22 -81.48
N ASN A 134 29.68 133.33 -81.15
CA ASN A 134 28.79 133.41 -79.99
C ASN A 134 27.58 132.46 -80.11
N LEU A 135 27.00 132.26 -81.31
CA LEU A 135 25.91 131.32 -81.51
C LEU A 135 26.38 129.87 -81.30
N GLY A 136 27.57 129.53 -81.79
CA GLY A 136 28.21 128.23 -81.52
C GLY A 136 28.44 127.99 -80.03
N LEU A 137 29.01 128.97 -79.33
CA LEU A 137 29.24 128.92 -77.87
C LEU A 137 27.94 128.85 -77.05
N VAL A 138 26.84 129.44 -77.54
CA VAL A 138 25.52 129.32 -76.91
C VAL A 138 25.01 127.88 -77.01
N HIS A 139 25.07 127.26 -78.19
CA HIS A 139 24.65 125.88 -78.39
C HIS A 139 25.56 124.86 -77.70
N GLU A 140 26.88 125.11 -77.63
CA GLU A 140 27.81 124.29 -76.84
C GLU A 140 27.47 124.37 -75.35
N ARG A 141 27.21 125.57 -74.81
CA ARG A 141 26.79 125.77 -73.42
C ARG A 141 25.41 125.16 -73.12
N GLU A 142 24.50 125.14 -74.10
CA GLU A 142 23.20 124.45 -73.99
C GLU A 142 23.41 122.93 -73.92
N GLY A 143 24.16 122.33 -74.85
CA GLY A 143 24.49 120.90 -74.80
C GLY A 143 25.26 120.48 -73.54
N LEU A 144 26.14 121.34 -73.02
CA LEU A 144 26.84 121.12 -71.75
C LEU A 144 25.91 121.23 -70.52
N ARG A 145 24.86 122.07 -70.57
CA ARG A 145 23.82 122.10 -69.53
C ARG A 145 23.00 120.82 -69.55
N ASP A 146 22.53 120.41 -70.72
CA ASP A 146 21.68 119.21 -70.85
C ASP A 146 22.45 117.95 -70.43
N ALA A 147 23.74 117.87 -70.76
CA ALA A 147 24.64 116.83 -70.29
C ALA A 147 24.90 116.88 -68.77
N LEU A 148 24.97 118.07 -68.17
CA LEU A 148 25.10 118.23 -66.72
C LEU A 148 23.81 117.80 -66.00
N GLU A 149 22.63 118.22 -66.47
CA GLU A 149 21.34 117.83 -65.88
C GLU A 149 21.12 116.31 -65.97
N ALA A 150 21.49 115.70 -67.10
CA ALA A 150 21.49 114.24 -67.25
C ALA A 150 22.49 113.55 -66.29
N ALA A 151 23.68 114.12 -66.08
CA ALA A 151 24.68 113.57 -65.15
C ALA A 151 24.26 113.72 -63.69
N GLU A 152 23.67 114.85 -63.30
CA GLU A 152 23.10 115.10 -61.97
C GLU A 152 21.94 114.14 -61.69
N LYS A 153 21.04 113.93 -62.66
CA LYS A 153 19.96 112.94 -62.55
C LYS A 153 20.52 111.52 -62.36
N ASN A 154 21.43 111.09 -63.23
CA ASN A 154 22.04 109.75 -63.12
C ASN A 154 22.78 109.58 -61.78
N GLY A 155 23.41 110.64 -61.25
CA GLY A 155 24.05 110.66 -59.92
C GLY A 155 23.06 110.73 -58.74
N GLY A 156 21.79 111.05 -58.99
CA GLY A 156 20.66 110.88 -58.07
C GLY A 156 20.12 109.44 -58.12
N ASP A 157 19.86 108.91 -59.31
CA ASP A 157 19.35 107.56 -59.52
C ASP A 157 20.32 106.51 -58.93
N LEU A 158 21.62 106.60 -59.24
CA LEU A 158 22.68 105.75 -58.66
C LEU A 158 22.81 105.87 -57.12
N ARG A 159 22.41 107.01 -56.54
CA ARG A 159 22.40 107.20 -55.08
C ARG A 159 21.22 106.48 -54.44
N GLY A 160 20.04 106.54 -55.06
CA GLY A 160 18.88 105.76 -54.64
C GLY A 160 19.11 104.25 -54.74
N GLU A 161 19.77 103.79 -55.80
CA GLU A 161 20.23 102.39 -55.93
C GLU A 161 21.21 102.01 -54.82
N LEU A 162 22.19 102.87 -54.51
CA LEU A 162 23.18 102.63 -53.46
C LEU A 162 22.54 102.60 -52.06
N GLU A 163 21.62 103.52 -51.75
CA GLU A 163 20.86 103.53 -50.49
C GLU A 163 19.97 102.28 -50.35
N THR A 164 19.33 101.84 -51.44
CA THR A 164 18.56 100.59 -51.48
C THR A 164 19.45 99.36 -51.22
N ALA A 165 20.60 99.28 -51.90
CA ALA A 165 21.56 98.19 -51.73
C ALA A 165 22.19 98.16 -50.33
N GLN A 166 22.41 99.32 -49.70
CA GLN A 166 22.80 99.41 -48.29
C GLN A 166 21.69 98.89 -47.36
N GLY A 167 20.44 99.25 -47.63
CA GLY A 167 19.27 98.70 -46.93
C GLY A 167 19.24 97.17 -46.96
N ASP A 168 19.27 96.57 -48.16
CA ASP A 168 19.30 95.11 -48.31
C ASP A 168 20.53 94.45 -47.69
N LEU A 169 21.72 95.07 -47.76
CA LEU A 169 22.91 94.56 -47.10
C LEU A 169 22.74 94.51 -45.56
N THR A 170 22.14 95.54 -44.95
CA THR A 170 21.87 95.51 -43.50
C THR A 170 20.82 94.46 -43.14
N ARG A 171 19.77 94.29 -43.95
CA ARG A 171 18.75 93.25 -43.77
C ARG A 171 19.34 91.84 -43.86
N LEU A 172 20.10 91.55 -44.92
CA LEU A 172 20.78 90.27 -45.12
C LEU A 172 21.83 89.97 -44.03
N SER A 173 22.43 91.01 -43.43
CA SER A 173 23.32 90.89 -42.28
C SER A 173 22.56 90.47 -41.00
N GLN A 174 21.39 91.08 -40.74
CA GLN A 174 20.51 90.70 -39.63
C GLN A 174 19.96 89.28 -39.79
N GLU A 175 19.50 88.91 -40.99
CA GLU A 175 19.03 87.56 -41.32
C GLU A 175 20.16 86.53 -41.13
N ASN A 176 21.40 86.84 -41.55
CA ASN A 176 22.57 86.00 -41.26
C ASN A 176 22.83 85.83 -39.75
N ALA A 177 22.65 86.88 -38.95
CA ALA A 177 22.85 86.81 -37.50
C ALA A 177 21.80 85.89 -36.83
N VAL A 178 20.53 85.97 -37.26
CA VAL A 178 19.45 85.08 -36.80
C VAL A 178 19.77 83.63 -37.17
N CYS A 179 20.05 83.32 -38.44
CA CYS A 179 20.37 81.96 -38.88
C CYS A 179 21.57 81.36 -38.15
N ARG A 180 22.60 82.16 -37.82
CA ARG A 180 23.74 81.69 -37.00
C ARG A 180 23.34 81.36 -35.57
N GLY A 181 22.42 82.14 -34.97
CA GLY A 181 21.85 81.84 -33.66
C GLY A 181 21.05 80.53 -33.66
N GLU A 182 20.22 80.32 -34.68
CA GLU A 182 19.45 79.08 -34.84
C GLU A 182 20.36 77.86 -35.03
N ILE A 183 21.41 77.98 -35.86
CA ILE A 183 22.43 76.93 -36.03
C ILE A 183 23.10 76.58 -34.69
N ALA A 184 23.48 77.58 -33.88
CA ALA A 184 24.09 77.34 -32.56
C ALA A 184 23.12 76.63 -31.59
N VAL A 185 21.84 77.00 -31.59
CA VAL A 185 20.80 76.32 -30.79
C VAL A 185 20.58 74.87 -31.26
N LEU A 186 20.58 74.61 -32.56
CA LEU A 186 20.45 73.26 -33.12
C LEU A 186 21.69 72.40 -32.81
N GLN A 187 22.89 72.97 -32.83
CA GLN A 187 24.13 72.30 -32.42
C GLN A 187 24.11 71.94 -30.93
N GLY A 188 23.62 72.83 -30.05
CA GLY A 188 23.41 72.53 -28.63
C GLY A 188 22.47 71.34 -28.42
N LYS A 189 21.28 71.37 -29.04
CA LYS A 189 20.30 70.28 -28.98
C LYS A 189 20.83 68.96 -29.55
N LEU A 190 21.65 69.00 -30.60
CA LEU A 190 22.29 67.80 -31.15
C LEU A 190 23.25 67.18 -30.12
N GLY A 191 24.03 67.98 -29.41
CA GLY A 191 24.89 67.52 -28.31
C GLY A 191 24.11 66.94 -27.13
N GLU A 192 22.99 67.55 -26.75
CA GLU A 192 22.07 67.01 -25.72
C GLU A 192 21.52 65.64 -26.12
N VAL A 193 21.06 65.49 -27.36
CA VAL A 193 20.56 64.21 -27.90
C VAL A 193 21.66 63.15 -27.98
N GLN A 194 22.89 63.52 -28.36
CA GLN A 194 24.04 62.61 -28.37
C GLN A 194 24.39 62.12 -26.96
N ALA A 195 24.49 63.01 -25.97
CA ALA A 195 24.76 62.63 -24.57
C ALA A 195 23.62 61.76 -23.99
N GLY A 196 22.36 62.04 -24.35
CA GLY A 196 21.21 61.22 -24.01
C GLY A 196 21.27 59.81 -24.62
N LEU A 197 21.64 59.71 -25.89
CA LEU A 197 21.81 58.42 -26.58
C LEU A 197 22.91 57.57 -25.95
N GLU A 198 24.11 58.14 -25.73
CA GLU A 198 25.20 57.41 -25.05
C GLU A 198 24.78 56.91 -23.66
N THR A 199 23.96 57.66 -22.94
CA THR A 199 23.47 57.29 -21.61
C THR A 199 22.47 56.13 -21.71
N ALA A 200 21.52 56.20 -22.64
CA ALA A 200 20.61 55.09 -22.93
C ALA A 200 21.33 53.83 -23.42
N GLU A 201 22.45 53.96 -24.15
CA GLU A 201 23.29 52.83 -24.55
C GLU A 201 24.02 52.20 -23.36
N ARG A 202 24.56 53.01 -22.43
CA ARG A 202 25.17 52.53 -21.17
C ARG A 202 24.15 51.79 -20.31
N ASP A 203 22.98 52.37 -20.10
CA ASP A 203 21.90 51.75 -19.32
C ASP A 203 21.38 50.48 -20.01
N GLY A 204 21.20 50.51 -21.34
CA GLY A 204 20.82 49.35 -22.14
C GLY A 204 21.88 48.25 -22.15
N ALA A 205 23.17 48.56 -21.98
CA ALA A 205 24.23 47.57 -21.78
C ALA A 205 24.20 47.00 -20.36
N ARG A 206 24.04 47.86 -19.34
CA ARG A 206 23.90 47.46 -17.94
C ARG A 206 22.71 46.52 -17.71
N LEU A 207 21.53 46.86 -18.24
CA LEU A 207 20.32 46.03 -18.15
C LEU A 207 20.49 44.68 -18.84
N ARG A 208 21.29 44.58 -19.91
CA ARG A 208 21.64 43.28 -20.54
C ARG A 208 22.51 42.42 -19.62
N THR A 209 23.44 43.01 -18.88
CA THR A 209 24.25 42.31 -17.87
C THR A 209 23.41 41.88 -16.66
N GLU A 210 22.54 42.75 -16.15
CA GLU A 210 21.62 42.43 -15.04
C GLU A 210 20.61 41.33 -15.42
N LEU A 211 20.11 41.33 -16.67
CA LEU A 211 19.27 40.26 -17.20
C LEU A 211 20.04 38.94 -17.39
N ALA A 212 21.33 39.00 -17.78
CA ALA A 212 22.16 37.80 -17.94
C ALA A 212 22.39 37.09 -16.59
N SER A 213 22.81 37.82 -15.55
CA SER A 213 22.99 37.25 -14.21
C SER A 213 21.67 36.85 -13.53
N SER A 214 20.57 37.55 -13.82
CA SER A 214 19.24 37.13 -13.39
C SER A 214 18.79 35.82 -14.06
N ASN A 215 19.13 35.59 -15.33
CA ASN A 215 18.87 34.31 -16.00
C ASN A 215 19.78 33.18 -15.47
N GLU A 216 21.06 33.46 -15.23
CA GLU A 216 22.02 32.51 -14.66
C GLU A 216 21.56 32.04 -13.26
N THR A 217 21.22 32.97 -12.37
CA THR A 217 20.68 32.63 -11.04
C THR A 217 19.31 31.93 -11.08
N ASN A 218 18.47 32.17 -12.10
CA ASN A 218 17.24 31.38 -12.31
C ASN A 218 17.55 29.94 -12.77
N LEU A 219 18.60 29.73 -13.57
CA LEU A 219 19.03 28.40 -13.98
C LEU A 219 19.62 27.61 -12.79
N ASP A 220 20.43 28.25 -11.95
CA ASP A 220 20.95 27.66 -10.71
C ASP A 220 19.81 27.28 -9.75
N GLN A 221 18.88 28.20 -9.50
CA GLN A 221 17.70 27.94 -8.67
C GLN A 221 16.85 26.80 -9.21
N LYS A 222 16.73 26.68 -10.54
CA LYS A 222 16.00 25.58 -11.18
C LYS A 222 16.75 24.24 -11.02
N ALA A 223 18.06 24.22 -11.23
CA ALA A 223 18.88 23.03 -11.04
C ALA A 223 18.82 22.52 -9.59
N GLU A 224 18.86 23.43 -8.60
CA GLU A 224 18.68 23.09 -7.19
C GLU A 224 17.23 22.65 -6.89
N ASN A 225 16.21 23.22 -7.55
CA ASN A 225 14.83 22.73 -7.41
C ASN A 225 14.66 21.31 -7.96
N ASP A 226 15.25 21.02 -9.12
CA ASP A 226 15.23 19.69 -9.74
C ASP A 226 16.03 18.67 -8.91
N ARG A 227 17.13 19.09 -8.28
CA ARG A 227 17.88 18.29 -7.29
C ARG A 227 17.05 18.01 -6.04
N LEU A 228 16.46 19.03 -5.42
CA LEU A 228 15.63 18.87 -4.21
C LEU A 228 14.41 17.96 -4.47
N ARG A 229 13.86 17.98 -5.70
CA ARG A 229 12.83 17.01 -6.12
C ARG A 229 13.34 15.57 -6.17
N GLN A 230 14.58 15.35 -6.62
CA GLN A 230 15.20 14.02 -6.59
C GLN A 230 15.48 13.55 -5.15
N GLU A 231 16.00 14.44 -4.29
CA GLU A 231 16.24 14.14 -2.87
C GLU A 231 14.92 13.83 -2.15
N VAL A 232 13.86 14.61 -2.36
CA VAL A 232 12.50 14.32 -1.83
C VAL A 232 11.95 13.00 -2.37
N SER A 233 12.14 12.68 -3.65
CA SER A 233 11.67 11.42 -4.24
C SER A 233 12.38 10.22 -3.60
N SER A 234 13.70 10.28 -3.44
CA SER A 234 14.47 9.23 -2.77
C SER A 234 14.13 9.09 -1.29
N LEU A 235 13.81 10.19 -0.59
CA LEU A 235 13.34 10.14 0.79
C LEU A 235 11.94 9.51 0.91
N LEU A 236 11.06 9.68 -0.09
CA LEU A 236 9.77 8.99 -0.15
C LEU A 236 9.95 7.48 -0.41
N GLU A 237 10.81 7.08 -1.35
CA GLU A 237 11.16 5.67 -1.58
C GLU A 237 11.76 5.01 -0.34
N GLN A 238 12.62 5.73 0.41
CA GLN A 238 13.16 5.28 1.69
C GLN A 238 12.07 5.16 2.77
N LEU A 239 11.10 6.08 2.81
CA LEU A 239 10.00 6.06 3.78
C LEU A 239 9.03 4.90 3.50
N ASP A 240 8.66 4.66 2.23
CA ASP A 240 7.85 3.50 1.84
C ASP A 240 8.57 2.17 2.13
N SER A 241 9.89 2.11 1.91
CA SER A 241 10.72 0.96 2.25
C SER A 241 10.78 0.70 3.77
N LEU A 242 10.94 1.75 4.58
CA LEU A 242 10.90 1.67 6.04
C LEU A 242 9.50 1.32 6.57
N GLN A 243 8.44 1.81 5.93
CA GLN A 243 7.05 1.48 6.25
C GLN A 243 6.79 -0.02 5.99
N GLY A 244 7.17 -0.53 4.82
CA GLY A 244 7.08 -1.97 4.51
C GLY A 244 7.92 -2.85 5.44
N ALA A 245 9.11 -2.39 5.86
CA ALA A 245 9.92 -3.07 6.86
C ALA A 245 9.29 -3.07 8.26
N LEU A 246 8.62 -1.97 8.65
CA LEU A 246 7.88 -1.85 9.91
C LEU A 246 6.65 -2.77 9.92
N ASP A 247 5.89 -2.81 8.82
CA ASP A 247 4.73 -3.69 8.67
C ASP A 247 5.15 -5.16 8.69
N ALA A 248 6.24 -5.53 8.00
CA ALA A 248 6.82 -6.87 8.07
C ALA A 248 7.35 -7.23 9.48
N ALA A 249 7.91 -6.27 10.23
CA ALA A 249 8.31 -6.48 11.62
C ALA A 249 7.09 -6.65 12.54
N SER A 250 6.02 -5.89 12.29
CA SER A 250 4.73 -6.00 12.99
C SER A 250 4.09 -7.37 12.77
N ASP A 251 4.01 -7.85 11.53
CA ASP A 251 3.48 -9.17 11.20
C ASP A 251 4.31 -10.31 11.80
N ASN A 252 5.64 -10.18 11.82
CA ASN A 252 6.50 -11.13 12.53
C ASN A 252 6.28 -11.09 14.05
N SER A 253 6.08 -9.91 14.65
CA SER A 253 5.71 -9.78 16.06
C SER A 253 4.36 -10.44 16.36
N ASN A 254 3.34 -10.18 15.52
CA ASN A 254 2.01 -10.78 15.61
C ASN A 254 2.04 -12.31 15.39
N LYS A 255 2.98 -12.82 14.58
CA LYS A 255 3.23 -14.25 14.39
C LYS A 255 3.90 -14.86 15.63
N LEU A 256 4.95 -14.23 16.16
CA LEU A 256 5.63 -14.65 17.38
C LEU A 256 4.71 -14.62 18.60
N GLN A 257 3.80 -13.65 18.72
CA GLN A 257 2.77 -13.64 19.77
C GLN A 257 1.82 -14.84 19.68
N ARG A 258 1.39 -15.22 18.47
CA ARG A 258 0.54 -16.41 18.26
C ARG A 258 1.30 -17.72 18.53
N GLU A 259 2.56 -17.79 18.13
CA GLU A 259 3.44 -18.93 18.40
C GLU A 259 3.74 -19.06 19.90
N LEU A 260 3.98 -17.95 20.61
CA LEU A 260 4.14 -17.90 22.06
C LEU A 260 2.85 -18.28 22.80
N GLY A 261 1.69 -17.79 22.36
CA GLY A 261 0.39 -18.16 22.91
C GLY A 261 0.12 -19.66 22.78
N SER A 262 0.35 -20.22 21.59
CA SER A 262 0.26 -21.66 21.33
C SER A 262 1.28 -22.45 22.16
N ALA A 263 2.51 -21.97 22.31
CA ALA A 263 3.53 -22.62 23.14
C ALA A 263 3.14 -22.63 24.63
N LEU A 264 2.56 -21.55 25.15
CA LEU A 264 2.03 -21.46 26.52
C LEU A 264 0.82 -22.39 26.72
N GLU A 265 -0.10 -22.46 25.75
CA GLU A 265 -1.24 -23.37 25.82
C GLU A 265 -0.79 -24.84 25.77
N ASN A 266 0.16 -25.19 24.89
CA ASN A 266 0.79 -26.51 24.86
C ASN A 266 1.54 -26.83 26.17
N LEU A 267 2.22 -25.86 26.79
CA LEU A 267 2.86 -26.03 28.09
C LEU A 267 1.84 -26.26 29.20
N GLN A 268 0.71 -25.55 29.21
CA GLN A 268 -0.39 -25.74 30.15
C GLN A 268 -1.07 -27.11 29.96
N GLN A 269 -1.30 -27.53 28.71
CA GLN A 269 -1.79 -28.87 28.40
C GLN A 269 -0.80 -29.94 28.88
N SER A 270 0.49 -29.77 28.62
CA SER A 270 1.57 -30.65 29.08
C SER A 270 1.64 -30.73 30.61
N SER A 271 1.53 -29.61 31.33
CA SER A 271 1.43 -29.59 32.80
C SER A 271 0.22 -30.39 33.28
N SER A 272 -0.96 -30.16 32.70
CA SER A 272 -2.17 -30.91 33.07
C SER A 272 -2.07 -32.41 32.75
N ALA A 273 -1.29 -32.80 31.75
CA ALA A 273 -1.00 -34.20 31.42
C ALA A 273 0.00 -34.80 32.41
N HIS A 274 1.02 -34.03 32.82
CA HIS A 274 1.98 -34.41 33.86
C HIS A 274 1.29 -34.57 35.22
N ASP A 275 0.39 -33.68 35.61
CA ASP A 275 -0.41 -33.80 36.84
C ASP A 275 -1.33 -35.03 36.79
N ARG A 276 -1.98 -35.30 35.66
CA ARG A 276 -2.76 -36.54 35.46
C ARG A 276 -1.90 -37.79 35.56
N ALA A 277 -0.71 -37.80 34.94
CA ALA A 277 0.25 -38.90 35.04
C ALA A 277 0.76 -39.07 36.48
N ARG A 278 0.99 -37.98 37.22
CA ARG A 278 1.40 -37.99 38.64
C ARG A 278 0.33 -38.59 39.55
N HIS A 279 -0.94 -38.24 39.36
CA HIS A 279 -2.05 -38.86 40.08
C HIS A 279 -2.21 -40.35 39.71
N SER A 280 -2.04 -40.70 38.44
CA SER A 280 -2.05 -42.10 37.99
C SER A 280 -0.91 -42.90 38.63
N ASN A 281 0.31 -42.35 38.66
CA ASN A 281 1.46 -42.99 39.29
C ASN A 281 1.26 -43.16 40.79
N ALA A 282 0.77 -42.14 41.51
CA ALA A 282 0.45 -42.27 42.94
C ALA A 282 -0.62 -43.37 43.20
N SER A 283 -1.61 -43.51 42.31
CA SER A 283 -2.58 -44.61 42.38
C SER A 283 -1.97 -45.98 42.06
N LEU A 284 -0.99 -46.06 41.18
CA LEU A 284 -0.26 -47.29 40.85
C LEU A 284 0.72 -47.67 41.96
N GLU A 285 1.38 -46.71 42.59
CA GLU A 285 2.24 -46.88 43.76
C GLU A 285 1.46 -47.42 44.95
N GLU A 286 0.25 -46.92 45.21
CA GLU A 286 -0.62 -47.46 46.26
C GLU A 286 -1.16 -48.86 45.92
N GLN A 287 -1.46 -49.14 44.64
CA GLN A 287 -1.77 -50.51 44.20
C GLN A 287 -0.57 -51.46 44.38
N LEU A 288 0.65 -51.03 44.02
CA LEU A 288 1.89 -51.79 44.24
C LEU A 288 2.15 -52.01 45.74
N ARG A 289 1.96 -51.00 46.59
CA ARG A 289 2.07 -51.10 48.05
C ARG A 289 1.08 -52.11 48.61
N LYS A 290 -0.15 -52.11 48.11
CA LYS A 290 -1.19 -53.08 48.48
C LYS A 290 -0.88 -54.50 48.01
N LEU A 291 -0.33 -54.65 46.80
CA LEU A 291 0.14 -55.94 46.27
C LEU A 291 1.36 -56.47 47.04
N GLN A 292 2.32 -55.62 47.42
CA GLN A 292 3.44 -55.97 48.29
C GLN A 292 2.98 -56.37 49.68
N GLY A 293 1.96 -55.69 50.24
CA GLY A 293 1.32 -56.07 51.49
C GLY A 293 0.66 -57.47 51.40
N LEU A 294 -0.06 -57.74 50.31
CA LEU A 294 -0.64 -59.06 50.05
C LEU A 294 0.44 -60.13 49.87
N LEU A 295 1.51 -59.85 49.12
CA LEU A 295 2.65 -60.75 48.94
C LEU A 295 3.28 -61.09 50.30
N GLY A 296 3.57 -60.10 51.14
CA GLY A 296 4.10 -60.30 52.49
C GLY A 296 3.15 -61.04 53.45
N THR A 297 1.84 -61.07 53.18
CA THR A 297 0.92 -61.97 53.89
C THR A 297 0.88 -63.39 53.31
N ALA A 298 1.14 -63.55 52.01
CA ALA A 298 1.26 -64.85 51.36
C ALA A 298 2.58 -65.55 51.74
N GLU A 299 3.70 -64.81 51.79
CA GLU A 299 5.02 -65.29 52.25
C GLU A 299 4.94 -65.82 53.68
N LYS A 300 4.45 -65.02 54.63
CA LYS A 300 4.23 -65.45 56.04
C LYS A 300 3.31 -66.66 56.16
N ARG A 301 2.36 -66.83 55.23
CA ARG A 301 1.46 -67.99 55.18
C ARG A 301 2.17 -69.21 54.57
N GLY A 302 3.07 -69.01 53.62
CA GLY A 302 4.01 -70.00 53.12
C GLY A 302 4.94 -70.51 54.22
N ASP A 303 5.59 -69.61 54.98
CA ASP A 303 6.46 -69.96 56.10
C ASP A 303 5.73 -70.76 57.20
N ALA A 304 4.48 -70.38 57.49
CA ALA A 304 3.63 -71.12 58.42
C ALA A 304 3.29 -72.53 57.91
N LEU A 305 2.93 -72.66 56.63
CA LEU A 305 2.68 -73.97 56.00
C LEU A 305 3.96 -74.82 55.90
N GLN A 306 5.12 -74.21 55.64
CA GLN A 306 6.44 -74.86 55.61
C GLN A 306 6.80 -75.42 56.99
N SER A 307 6.48 -74.67 58.05
CA SER A 307 6.70 -75.07 59.45
C SER A 307 5.75 -76.20 59.87
N GLN A 308 4.47 -76.14 59.46
CA GLN A 308 3.47 -77.20 59.67
C GLN A 308 3.83 -78.49 58.91
N LEU A 309 4.28 -78.38 57.66
CA LEU A 309 4.76 -79.51 56.86
C LEU A 309 5.95 -80.20 57.54
N LYS A 310 6.88 -79.42 58.09
CA LYS A 310 8.04 -79.97 58.80
C LYS A 310 7.64 -80.67 60.11
N THR A 311 6.72 -80.11 60.89
CA THR A 311 6.23 -80.78 62.11
C THR A 311 5.53 -82.09 61.78
N ALA A 312 4.68 -82.13 60.74
CA ALA A 312 4.05 -83.36 60.27
C ALA A 312 5.07 -84.41 59.76
N GLN A 313 6.17 -83.98 59.12
CA GLN A 313 7.26 -84.87 58.71
C GLN A 313 8.03 -85.46 59.91
N ASP A 314 8.32 -84.64 60.93
CA ASP A 314 8.99 -85.10 62.16
C ASP A 314 8.08 -86.06 62.96
N GLU A 315 6.77 -85.81 63.02
CA GLU A 315 5.77 -86.71 63.63
C GLU A 315 5.66 -88.05 62.88
N LEU A 316 5.62 -88.03 61.54
CA LEU A 316 5.61 -89.24 60.72
C LEU A 316 6.88 -90.07 60.96
N ALA A 317 8.04 -89.42 61.06
CA ALA A 317 9.31 -90.07 61.36
C ALA A 317 9.40 -90.62 62.79
N VAL A 318 8.52 -90.22 63.70
CA VAL A 318 8.33 -90.87 65.02
C VAL A 318 7.39 -92.06 64.90
N ALA A 319 6.29 -91.94 64.15
CA ALA A 319 5.34 -93.03 63.91
C ALA A 319 6.01 -94.26 63.24
N ASP A 320 6.85 -94.05 62.22
CA ASP A 320 7.60 -95.12 61.56
C ASP A 320 8.56 -95.85 62.52
N ARG A 321 9.19 -95.13 63.47
CA ARG A 321 10.06 -95.75 64.49
C ARG A 321 9.25 -96.56 65.49
N GLN A 322 8.03 -96.14 65.82
CA GLN A 322 7.12 -96.90 66.69
C GLN A 322 6.60 -98.16 65.96
N HIS A 323 6.15 -98.04 64.71
CA HIS A 323 5.73 -99.17 63.88
C HIS A 323 6.88 -100.17 63.68
N GLY A 324 8.08 -99.67 63.38
CA GLY A 324 9.31 -100.46 63.27
C GLY A 324 9.82 -101.07 64.58
N LYS A 325 9.24 -100.73 65.74
CA LYS A 325 9.44 -101.41 67.02
C LYS A 325 8.35 -102.47 67.24
N VAL A 326 7.07 -102.09 67.15
CA VAL A 326 5.93 -103.00 67.29
C VAL A 326 6.02 -104.19 66.33
N SER A 327 6.49 -103.98 65.10
CA SER A 327 6.69 -105.07 64.13
C SER A 327 7.76 -106.09 64.54
N ARG A 328 8.75 -105.70 65.37
CA ARG A 328 9.76 -106.62 65.93
C ARG A 328 9.18 -107.39 67.11
N ASP A 329 8.59 -106.67 68.05
CA ASP A 329 7.94 -107.24 69.23
C ASP A 329 6.85 -108.27 68.82
N ASN A 330 6.08 -107.97 67.78
CA ASN A 330 5.09 -108.89 67.20
C ASN A 330 5.72 -110.12 66.52
N SER A 331 6.88 -109.99 65.88
CA SER A 331 7.56 -111.12 65.24
C SER A 331 8.14 -112.13 66.25
N ASP A 332 8.67 -111.65 67.38
CA ASP A 332 9.10 -112.54 68.48
C ASP A 332 7.91 -113.15 69.24
N LEU A 333 6.78 -112.45 69.33
CA LEU A 333 5.52 -113.01 69.84
C LEU A 333 4.98 -114.12 68.94
N VAL A 334 4.93 -113.92 67.62
CA VAL A 334 4.51 -114.96 66.65
C VAL A 334 5.44 -116.18 66.67
N ARG A 335 6.75 -115.98 66.88
CA ARG A 335 7.69 -117.10 67.08
C ARG A 335 7.38 -117.88 68.35
N ARG A 336 7.17 -117.19 69.48
CA ARG A 336 6.76 -117.81 70.75
C ARG A 336 5.39 -118.48 70.69
N MET A 337 4.44 -117.95 69.92
CA MET A 337 3.15 -118.60 69.69
C MET A 337 3.35 -119.96 69.02
N ARG A 338 4.15 -120.04 67.95
CA ARG A 338 4.44 -121.34 67.29
C ARG A 338 5.20 -122.33 68.17
N GLU A 339 6.12 -121.83 68.98
CA GLU A 339 6.84 -122.63 69.98
C GLU A 339 5.88 -123.19 71.06
N LEU A 340 4.82 -122.45 71.42
CA LEU A 340 3.78 -122.90 72.36
C LEU A 340 2.71 -123.76 71.70
N GLU A 341 2.29 -123.46 70.46
CA GLU A 341 1.31 -124.24 69.69
C GLU A 341 1.78 -125.68 69.49
N ALA A 342 3.07 -125.89 69.19
CA ALA A 342 3.67 -127.22 69.08
C ALA A 342 3.68 -127.99 70.42
N ILE A 343 3.87 -127.29 71.55
CA ILE A 343 3.83 -127.90 72.90
C ILE A 343 2.38 -128.23 73.28
N VAL A 344 1.42 -127.38 72.91
CA VAL A 344 -0.02 -127.62 73.15
C VAL A 344 -0.51 -128.82 72.35
N GLN A 345 -0.20 -128.95 71.06
CA GLN A 345 -0.60 -130.13 70.28
C GLN A 345 -0.07 -131.44 70.87
N SER A 346 1.20 -131.47 71.32
CA SER A 346 1.77 -132.63 72.01
C SER A 346 1.03 -132.99 73.31
N ALA A 347 0.57 -131.99 74.07
CA ALA A 347 -0.17 -132.20 75.31
C ALA A 347 -1.67 -132.51 75.08
N GLU A 348 -2.25 -132.09 73.95
CA GLU A 348 -3.62 -132.44 73.55
C GLU A 348 -3.73 -133.90 73.08
N GLU A 349 -2.71 -134.43 72.40
CA GLU A 349 -2.66 -135.85 72.02
C GLU A 349 -2.55 -136.77 73.26
N GLU A 350 -1.64 -136.48 74.20
CA GLU A 350 -1.54 -137.20 75.48
C GLU A 350 -2.82 -137.03 76.34
N GLY A 351 -3.42 -135.83 76.33
CA GLY A 351 -4.65 -135.53 77.08
C GLY A 351 -5.91 -136.23 76.55
N GLU A 352 -6.03 -136.42 75.24
CA GLU A 352 -7.12 -137.20 74.63
C GLU A 352 -6.93 -138.71 74.81
N GLU A 353 -5.70 -139.21 74.98
CA GLU A 353 -5.48 -140.61 75.35
C GLU A 353 -5.88 -140.88 76.81
N VAL A 354 -5.50 -140.00 77.75
CA VAL A 354 -5.93 -140.11 79.16
C VAL A 354 -7.45 -139.93 79.32
N LYS A 355 -8.11 -139.08 78.53
CA LYS A 355 -9.58 -138.98 78.50
C LYS A 355 -10.29 -140.32 78.21
N ARG A 356 -9.64 -141.24 77.48
CA ARG A 356 -10.20 -142.57 77.18
C ARG A 356 -10.15 -143.53 78.36
N GLU A 357 -9.31 -143.30 79.38
CA GLU A 357 -9.39 -144.04 80.67
C GLU A 357 -10.83 -144.01 81.22
N LEU A 358 -11.36 -142.79 81.30
CA LEU A 358 -12.46 -142.47 82.20
C LEU A 358 -13.83 -142.81 81.60
N SER A 359 -13.93 -142.98 80.29
CA SER A 359 -15.13 -143.52 79.63
C SER A 359 -15.39 -144.97 80.06
N ASP A 360 -14.44 -145.84 79.73
CA ASP A 360 -14.70 -147.29 79.75
C ASP A 360 -14.68 -147.83 81.18
N VAL A 361 -13.84 -147.26 82.06
CA VAL A 361 -13.81 -147.59 83.48
C VAL A 361 -15.07 -147.09 84.20
N SER A 362 -15.59 -145.90 83.88
CA SER A 362 -16.85 -145.40 84.47
C SER A 362 -18.06 -146.23 84.03
N GLY A 363 -18.10 -146.68 82.77
CA GLY A 363 -19.16 -147.55 82.26
C GLY A 363 -19.24 -148.89 83.00
N LEU A 364 -18.09 -149.49 83.32
CA LEU A 364 -18.03 -150.74 84.09
C LEU A 364 -18.39 -150.54 85.57
N LEU A 365 -18.01 -149.40 86.17
CA LEU A 365 -18.35 -149.08 87.55
C LEU A 365 -19.87 -148.85 87.73
N ALA A 366 -20.52 -148.15 86.80
CA ALA A 366 -21.96 -147.92 86.82
C ALA A 366 -22.76 -149.24 86.74
N ASN A 367 -22.36 -150.16 85.85
CA ASN A 367 -23.02 -151.46 85.70
C ASN A 367 -22.86 -152.34 86.96
N THR A 368 -21.66 -152.37 87.54
CA THR A 368 -21.40 -153.19 88.75
C THR A 368 -22.11 -152.69 90.01
N GLN A 369 -22.45 -151.40 90.08
CA GLN A 369 -23.35 -150.88 91.13
C GLN A 369 -24.82 -151.19 90.85
N ALA A 370 -25.29 -151.08 89.60
CA ALA A 370 -26.67 -151.41 89.24
C ALA A 370 -27.04 -152.89 89.50
N ASP A 371 -26.13 -153.83 89.22
CA ASP A 371 -26.36 -155.25 89.49
C ASP A 371 -26.22 -155.61 90.98
N ARG A 372 -25.45 -154.84 91.75
CA ARG A 372 -25.42 -154.96 93.22
C ARG A 372 -26.78 -154.62 93.83
N ASP A 373 -27.34 -153.46 93.48
CA ASP A 373 -28.64 -153.02 94.00
C ASP A 373 -29.76 -154.01 93.62
N ARG A 374 -29.71 -154.59 92.41
CA ARG A 374 -30.63 -155.65 91.97
C ARG A 374 -30.52 -156.92 92.82
N LEU A 375 -29.31 -157.37 93.17
CA LEU A 375 -29.13 -158.57 94.00
C LEU A 375 -29.42 -158.33 95.48
N GLU A 376 -29.16 -157.13 96.00
CA GLU A 376 -29.57 -156.72 97.36
C GLU A 376 -31.10 -156.52 97.49
N ALA A 377 -31.79 -156.21 96.37
CA ALA A 377 -33.26 -156.29 96.28
C ALA A 377 -33.76 -157.75 96.18
N HIS A 378 -33.10 -158.59 95.37
CA HIS A 378 -33.47 -160.01 95.25
C HIS A 378 -33.27 -160.79 96.56
N ASN A 379 -32.22 -160.50 97.33
CA ASN A 379 -32.02 -161.08 98.66
C ASN A 379 -33.13 -160.66 99.65
N ARG A 380 -33.59 -159.40 99.62
CA ARG A 380 -34.77 -158.96 100.39
C ARG A 380 -36.02 -159.74 99.99
N GLY A 381 -36.30 -159.89 98.69
CA GLY A 381 -37.43 -160.70 98.21
C GLY A 381 -37.33 -162.20 98.55
N LEU A 382 -36.12 -162.75 98.68
CA LEU A 382 -35.91 -164.10 99.20
C LEU A 382 -36.11 -164.19 100.72
N GLN A 383 -35.69 -163.18 101.49
CA GLN A 383 -35.93 -163.11 102.94
C GLN A 383 -37.42 -162.94 103.26
N GLU A 384 -38.16 -162.13 102.49
CA GLU A 384 -39.62 -162.05 102.57
C GLU A 384 -40.30 -163.39 102.23
N ARG A 385 -39.76 -164.14 101.25
CA ARG A 385 -40.21 -165.51 100.95
C ARG A 385 -39.89 -166.51 102.06
N VAL A 386 -38.79 -166.35 102.80
CA VAL A 386 -38.50 -167.15 104.00
C VAL A 386 -39.54 -166.86 105.08
N VAL A 387 -39.79 -165.59 105.41
CA VAL A 387 -40.84 -165.19 106.38
C VAL A 387 -42.24 -165.64 105.96
N ALA A 388 -42.54 -165.67 104.65
CA ALA A 388 -43.80 -166.19 104.13
C ALA A 388 -43.89 -167.74 104.16
N LEU A 389 -42.76 -168.45 104.13
CA LEU A 389 -42.69 -169.90 104.33
C LEU A 389 -42.70 -170.29 105.82
N GLU A 390 -42.14 -169.44 106.69
CA GLU A 390 -42.23 -169.57 108.15
C GLU A 390 -43.67 -169.41 108.63
N ARG A 391 -44.45 -168.45 108.09
CA ARG A 391 -45.91 -168.42 108.30
C ARG A 391 -46.67 -169.65 107.78
N ARG A 392 -46.07 -170.43 106.87
CA ARG A 392 -46.61 -171.72 106.41
C ARG A 392 -46.11 -172.90 107.24
N LEU A 393 -45.09 -172.71 108.08
CA LEU A 393 -44.72 -173.63 109.16
C LEU A 393 -45.87 -173.67 110.17
N ASP A 394 -46.23 -172.50 110.70
CA ASP A 394 -47.25 -172.32 111.76
C ASP A 394 -48.62 -172.89 111.34
N GLN A 395 -49.07 -172.54 110.12
CA GLN A 395 -50.40 -172.96 109.65
C GLN A 395 -50.45 -174.43 109.14
N ALA A 396 -49.31 -175.09 108.96
CA ALA A 396 -49.26 -176.54 108.76
C ALA A 396 -49.26 -177.29 110.11
N ASP A 397 -48.51 -176.78 111.09
CA ASP A 397 -48.44 -177.32 112.45
C ASP A 397 -49.83 -177.34 113.12
N GLU A 398 -50.63 -176.30 112.92
CA GLU A 398 -52.02 -176.25 113.41
C GLU A 398 -52.96 -177.26 112.73
N ASN A 399 -52.75 -177.57 111.44
CA ASN A 399 -53.55 -178.57 110.73
C ASN A 399 -53.18 -180.01 111.12
N CYS A 400 -51.92 -180.28 111.47
CA CYS A 400 -51.51 -181.61 111.95
C CYS A 400 -52.03 -181.91 113.37
N LYS A 401 -52.21 -180.90 114.23
CA LYS A 401 -52.88 -181.07 115.55
C LYS A 401 -54.37 -181.45 115.40
N ASN A 402 -55.02 -180.97 114.34
CA ASN A 402 -56.37 -181.40 113.97
C ASN A 402 -56.41 -182.85 113.45
N LEU A 403 -55.36 -183.31 112.76
CA LEU A 403 -55.25 -184.72 112.32
C LEU A 403 -54.91 -185.70 113.46
N ASP A 404 -54.14 -185.28 114.47
CA ASP A 404 -53.92 -186.07 115.69
C ASP A 404 -55.23 -186.27 116.46
N THR A 405 -56.08 -185.24 116.53
CA THR A 405 -57.42 -185.37 117.13
C THR A 405 -58.38 -186.22 116.28
N GLU A 406 -58.37 -186.11 114.95
CA GLU A 406 -59.17 -186.99 114.08
C GLU A 406 -58.75 -188.48 114.18
N LEU A 407 -57.45 -188.81 114.15
CA LEU A 407 -57.01 -190.20 114.30
C LEU A 407 -57.21 -190.76 115.72
N GLN A 408 -57.23 -189.90 116.75
CA GLN A 408 -57.66 -190.31 118.08
C GLN A 408 -59.17 -190.57 118.17
N THR A 409 -60.00 -189.92 117.34
CA THR A 409 -61.42 -190.34 117.19
C THR A 409 -61.60 -191.63 116.38
N ALA A 410 -60.68 -191.97 115.46
CA ALA A 410 -60.70 -193.25 114.76
C ALA A 410 -60.55 -194.46 115.70
N ARG A 411 -59.78 -194.32 116.80
CA ARG A 411 -59.69 -195.34 117.86
C ARG A 411 -61.04 -195.70 118.50
N ALA A 412 -62.02 -194.80 118.48
CA ALA A 412 -63.29 -194.97 119.19
C ALA A 412 -64.36 -195.75 118.41
N TYR A 413 -64.23 -195.90 117.08
CA TYR A 413 -65.27 -196.56 116.27
C TYR A 413 -65.00 -198.02 115.90
N GLU A 414 -63.73 -198.44 115.75
CA GLU A 414 -63.44 -199.86 115.50
C GLU A 414 -63.53 -200.72 116.78
N GLU A 415 -63.29 -200.13 117.96
CA GLU A 415 -63.62 -200.77 119.24
C GLU A 415 -65.15 -200.96 119.40
N LEU A 416 -65.97 -200.06 118.84
CA LEU A 416 -67.43 -200.19 118.84
C LEU A 416 -67.99 -201.12 117.74
N ALA A 417 -67.13 -201.82 116.98
CA ALA A 417 -67.52 -203.02 116.25
C ALA A 417 -67.73 -204.24 117.18
N ALA A 418 -67.29 -204.16 118.46
CA ALA A 418 -67.34 -205.25 119.43
C ALA A 418 -68.75 -205.71 119.87
N GLN A 419 -69.85 -205.17 119.33
CA GLN A 419 -71.22 -205.52 119.74
C GLN A 419 -72.21 -205.95 118.63
N VAL A 420 -71.70 -206.50 117.51
CA VAL A 420 -72.42 -207.52 116.72
C VAL A 420 -72.02 -208.98 117.10
N PRO A 421 -71.54 -209.23 118.33
CA PRO A 421 -71.88 -210.47 119.03
C PRO A 421 -73.35 -210.60 119.42
N SER A 422 -74.20 -209.60 119.19
CA SER A 422 -75.66 -209.76 119.09
C SER A 422 -76.06 -210.02 117.63
N LEU A 423 -77.16 -210.76 117.43
CA LEU A 423 -77.52 -211.46 116.19
C LEU A 423 -76.35 -212.29 115.57
N LEU A 424 -75.62 -213.18 116.27
CA LEU A 424 -75.97 -214.06 117.42
C LEU A 424 -77.17 -214.96 117.14
N ASP A 425 -77.18 -216.13 117.79
CA ASP A 425 -78.24 -217.13 118.02
C ASP A 425 -79.31 -217.42 116.95
N GLN A 426 -79.91 -216.43 116.30
CA GLN A 426 -80.54 -216.63 115.01
C GLN A 426 -79.53 -217.33 114.07
N ILE A 427 -79.96 -218.37 113.35
CA ILE A 427 -79.12 -219.28 112.53
C ILE A 427 -78.17 -220.21 113.34
N ARG A 428 -77.75 -219.87 114.58
CA ARG A 428 -77.54 -220.93 115.61
C ARG A 428 -78.87 -221.64 115.93
N GLU A 429 -79.99 -221.03 115.50
CA GLU A 429 -81.38 -221.49 115.52
C GLU A 429 -81.85 -222.17 114.20
N LEU A 430 -81.01 -222.22 113.16
CA LEU A 430 -81.13 -223.17 112.05
C LEU A 430 -79.76 -223.83 111.73
N GLN A 431 -79.03 -224.47 112.67
CA GLN A 431 -79.41 -225.42 113.74
C GLN A 431 -79.91 -226.78 113.23
N GLY A 432 -79.72 -227.80 114.09
CA GLY A 432 -80.84 -228.56 114.64
C GLY A 432 -81.77 -229.25 113.65
N GLU A 433 -82.76 -228.53 113.11
CA GLU A 433 -83.88 -229.09 112.37
C GLU A 433 -83.48 -230.07 111.26
N ILE A 434 -82.33 -229.86 110.62
CA ILE A 434 -81.82 -230.74 109.55
C ILE A 434 -80.69 -231.71 110.01
N ALA A 435 -80.17 -231.56 111.23
CA ALA A 435 -79.53 -232.68 111.94
C ALA A 435 -80.57 -233.70 112.46
N ALA A 436 -81.79 -233.23 112.75
CA ALA A 436 -82.94 -234.09 113.02
C ALA A 436 -83.50 -234.75 111.75
N THR A 437 -83.40 -234.08 110.59
CA THR A 437 -83.58 -234.76 109.29
C THR A 437 -82.31 -235.48 108.78
N TRP A 438 -82.42 -236.24 107.71
CA TRP A 438 -82.76 -237.65 107.94
C TRP A 438 -81.62 -238.55 107.46
N LEU A 439 -80.88 -239.26 108.33
CA LEU A 439 -81.30 -239.98 109.55
C LEU A 439 -82.44 -240.97 109.27
N ASN A 440 -83.70 -240.56 109.11
CA ASN A 440 -84.77 -241.51 108.73
C ASN A 440 -84.55 -242.19 107.37
N ARG A 441 -83.61 -241.76 106.52
CA ARG A 441 -83.22 -242.51 105.30
C ARG A 441 -81.89 -243.29 105.39
N LEU A 442 -81.41 -243.47 106.62
CA LEU A 442 -80.91 -244.79 107.07
C LEU A 442 -82.00 -245.86 106.88
N LEU A 443 -83.28 -245.50 107.14
CA LEU A 443 -84.38 -246.46 107.38
C LEU A 443 -85.31 -246.77 106.19
N GLU A 444 -85.03 -246.21 105.02
CA GLU A 444 -85.04 -247.04 103.81
C GLU A 444 -83.58 -247.44 103.57
N LEU A 445 -83.02 -248.26 104.47
CA LEU A 445 -83.07 -249.74 104.42
C LEU A 445 -83.13 -250.20 102.95
N VAL A 446 -82.35 -251.18 102.48
CA VAL A 446 -82.40 -252.58 102.95
C VAL A 446 -83.85 -253.18 102.94
N ARG A 447 -84.90 -252.44 102.53
CA ARG A 447 -86.33 -252.73 102.75
C ARG A 447 -87.14 -253.10 101.51
N ARG A 448 -86.91 -252.41 100.39
CA ARG A 448 -87.51 -252.59 99.06
C ARG A 448 -86.49 -252.14 98.02
N ALA A 449 -86.44 -252.82 96.87
CA ALA A 449 -85.24 -252.83 96.01
C ALA A 449 -83.86 -252.95 96.75
N LYS A 450 -83.74 -253.54 97.95
CA LYS A 450 -84.55 -254.67 98.47
C LYS A 450 -84.37 -255.79 97.48
N LEU A 451 -85.42 -256.11 96.73
CA LEU A 451 -85.53 -257.15 95.70
C LEU A 451 -84.18 -257.66 95.15
N LYS A 452 -83.72 -258.79 95.70
CA LYS A 452 -82.33 -259.27 95.65
C LYS A 452 -81.39 -258.21 96.29
N ILE A 453 -81.17 -258.21 97.61
CA ILE A 453 -81.02 -259.35 98.57
C ILE A 453 -79.98 -260.33 97.99
N ARG A 454 -79.74 -261.48 98.65
CA ARG A 454 -79.35 -262.73 97.96
C ARG A 454 -78.18 -262.52 96.98
N SER A 455 -76.93 -262.25 97.36
CA SER A 455 -76.17 -262.41 98.62
C SER A 455 -74.66 -262.36 98.23
N ILE A 456 -73.70 -262.43 99.18
CA ILE A 456 -72.32 -262.97 98.94
C ILE A 456 -71.36 -262.10 98.06
N VAL A 457 -70.02 -262.07 98.20
CA VAL A 457 -69.07 -262.30 99.32
C VAL A 457 -67.64 -261.82 98.94
N LYS A 458 -66.67 -261.85 99.88
CA LYS A 458 -65.19 -261.85 99.73
C LYS A 458 -64.44 -260.60 99.20
N GLY A 459 -64.97 -259.69 98.37
CA GLY A 459 -64.18 -258.51 97.93
C GLY A 459 -64.74 -257.77 96.71
N GLY A 460 -64.00 -256.83 96.08
CA GLY A 460 -62.63 -256.33 96.35
C GLY A 460 -61.86 -255.99 95.05
N ARG A 461 -60.78 -255.17 95.14
CA ARG A 461 -59.75 -254.81 94.10
C ARG A 461 -60.08 -253.77 92.96
N LYS A 462 -59.08 -252.89 92.69
CA LYS A 462 -58.79 -252.02 91.50
C LYS A 462 -59.73 -250.85 91.05
N ARG A 463 -59.29 -249.56 91.20
CA ARG A 463 -59.65 -248.24 90.51
C ARG A 463 -58.73 -247.08 91.05
N LEU A 464 -58.48 -245.86 90.50
CA LEU A 464 -59.04 -244.91 89.47
C LEU A 464 -60.14 -243.92 89.99
N LEU A 465 -60.23 -242.59 89.71
CA LEU A 465 -59.42 -241.55 88.98
C LEU A 465 -59.94 -240.08 89.24
N ARG A 466 -59.26 -239.02 88.72
CA ARG A 466 -59.71 -237.60 88.43
C ARG A 466 -59.80 -236.54 89.58
N ASP A 467 -59.73 -235.18 89.43
CA ASP A 467 -59.10 -234.17 88.49
C ASP A 467 -59.34 -232.68 88.96
N GLY A 468 -58.33 -231.77 88.97
CA GLY A 468 -58.45 -230.27 88.81
C GLY A 468 -58.78 -229.34 90.02
N LYS A 469 -58.62 -227.99 89.99
CA LYS A 469 -57.99 -227.08 88.98
C LYS A 469 -57.73 -225.60 89.45
N LYS A 470 -56.48 -225.09 89.29
CA LYS A 470 -55.98 -223.69 89.10
C LYS A 470 -56.24 -222.51 90.09
N GLY A 471 -55.16 -221.74 90.34
CA GLY A 471 -55.09 -220.30 90.69
C GLY A 471 -54.77 -219.99 92.17
N ALA A 472 -53.86 -219.10 92.59
CA ALA A 472 -52.81 -218.28 91.94
C ALA A 472 -53.24 -217.22 90.91
N PRO A 473 -52.50 -216.08 90.73
CA PRO A 473 -51.36 -215.53 91.49
C PRO A 473 -51.50 -214.01 91.78
N ASP A 474 -50.38 -213.35 92.11
CA ASP A 474 -50.01 -211.96 91.72
C ASP A 474 -50.95 -210.77 92.06
N GLU A 475 -50.52 -209.60 91.55
CA GLU A 475 -51.27 -208.41 91.06
C GLU A 475 -52.58 -207.97 91.77
N GLU A 476 -52.78 -206.69 92.13
CA GLU A 476 -52.05 -205.46 91.78
C GLU A 476 -51.55 -204.75 93.06
N THR A 477 -50.29 -204.28 93.22
CA THR A 477 -49.38 -203.55 92.30
C THR A 477 -49.92 -202.16 91.92
N ARG A 478 -48.99 -201.28 91.48
CA ARG A 478 -49.22 -200.18 90.53
C ARG A 478 -50.11 -198.98 90.94
N GLN A 479 -49.48 -197.82 90.77
CA GLN A 479 -50.03 -196.65 90.06
C GLN A 479 -51.17 -195.88 90.74
N GLY A 480 -51.44 -194.69 90.20
CA GLY A 480 -52.36 -193.71 90.79
C GLY A 480 -51.65 -192.78 91.80
N SER A 481 -51.76 -191.44 91.74
CA SER A 481 -52.60 -190.57 90.90
C SER A 481 -54.11 -190.85 91.03
N ARG A 482 -55.03 -189.89 90.92
CA ARG A 482 -55.03 -188.54 90.33
C ARG A 482 -55.66 -187.57 91.36
N ALA A 483 -55.26 -186.31 91.45
CA ALA A 483 -55.25 -185.26 90.43
C ALA A 483 -56.66 -184.83 89.96
N GLY A 484 -56.87 -183.52 89.94
CA GLY A 484 -58.12 -182.81 89.69
C GLY A 484 -57.94 -181.38 90.23
N SER A 485 -57.93 -180.32 89.41
CA SER A 485 -58.24 -180.28 87.97
C SER A 485 -57.59 -179.04 87.29
N VAL A 486 -57.32 -179.13 85.98
CA VAL A 486 -57.49 -178.06 84.94
C VAL A 486 -56.86 -176.66 85.19
N ARG A 487 -56.10 -176.02 84.30
CA ARG A 487 -55.64 -176.25 82.89
C ARG A 487 -54.53 -175.24 82.56
N ASN A 488 -53.69 -175.55 81.55
CA ASN A 488 -52.85 -174.67 80.71
C ASN A 488 -51.91 -173.66 81.43
N GLU A 489 -50.64 -173.51 81.05
CA GLU A 489 -49.85 -174.13 79.96
C GLU A 489 -48.39 -174.30 80.40
#